data_AF-A0AAV9ZCR5-F1
#
_entry.id   AF-A0AAV9ZCR5-F1
#
_cell.length_a   1.000
_cell.length_b   1.000
_cell.length_c   1.000
_cell.angle_alpha   90.00
_cell.angle_beta   90.00
_cell.angle_gamma   90.00
#
_symmetry.space_group_name_H-M   'P 1'
#
loop_
_entity.id
_entity.type
_entity.pdbx_description
1 polymer ?
#
loop_
_entity_poly.entity_id
_entity_poly.type
_entity_poly.pdbx_seq_one_letter_code
_entity_poly.pdbx_strand_id
1 'polypeptide(L)'
;MAQSARLVHRGLLELHYGVALNDEHYLNPNLLYDEAQEAPILDKRQKGGRKRTVLYQPPTINSLLPDKDAPHLGAIALLLRERCNELRDFPAGDPLLLNVLQGRHPTQGRVQFDRDQTDPARQFSNYAQLLIRSLPPSKLTERQGISRLLAYMGTGQGNKTLDFLLNGKFPMAFNDLMECVAHFEAAELNNITILADYHAGASSRATSLAGYKQTFNACIWGQASNHLLLQPTIGKGDHKRKYTLLEKFGPYFSERVQTLWCGFLGDLLGKNPETYTGDKKSWADALKFIIDLKVLGFQSGLTPLQFANNLVFLGICTPPAPEEVGAWIASNKTLGAYNGLTQLGFNLNTGYASIVAAYLVVYNHLDTHLCDDDKKRLGFGTLFVEHLLCKVGRWEYRLRLQKHDFLSMARQARANSGAWVKGANCRRANHQAFCIPLDIEDKSIQTAIDSCMVGFVRLLLRSSHIFFSGCYIEHSSLLSTCNLYRLYHYTESQEDLQLTTTRSL
;
A
#
# COMPACT_ATOMS: atom_id res chain seq x y z
N MET A 1 7.93 -30.60 -50.24
CA MET A 1 6.88 -29.70 -49.70
C MET A 1 6.85 -29.64 -48.17
N ALA A 2 6.88 -30.77 -47.45
CA ALA A 2 6.82 -30.79 -45.97
C ALA A 2 7.95 -29.99 -45.26
N GLN A 3 9.17 -29.99 -45.81
CA GLN A 3 10.31 -29.28 -45.20
C GLN A 3 10.18 -27.75 -45.29
N SER A 4 9.58 -27.25 -46.37
CA SER A 4 9.33 -25.81 -46.56
C SER A 4 8.23 -25.31 -45.61
N ALA A 5 7.15 -26.10 -45.45
CA ALA A 5 6.09 -25.80 -44.48
C ALA A 5 6.62 -25.80 -43.02
N ARG A 6 7.52 -26.73 -42.69
CA ARG A 6 8.17 -26.80 -41.37
C ARG A 6 9.00 -25.54 -41.07
N LEU A 7 9.78 -25.05 -42.05
CA LEU A 7 10.59 -23.84 -41.90
C LEU A 7 9.74 -22.56 -41.77
N VAL A 8 8.67 -22.44 -42.57
CA VAL A 8 7.74 -21.30 -42.46
C VAL A 8 7.04 -21.31 -41.10
N HIS A 9 6.55 -22.48 -40.65
CA HIS A 9 5.92 -22.61 -39.34
C HIS A 9 6.90 -22.29 -38.20
N ARG A 10 8.16 -22.74 -38.29
CA ARG A 10 9.20 -22.41 -37.31
C ARG A 10 9.48 -20.92 -37.29
N GLY A 11 9.64 -20.26 -38.43
CA GLY A 11 9.84 -18.82 -38.51
C GLY A 11 8.67 -18.01 -37.92
N LEU A 12 7.43 -18.47 -38.10
CA LEU A 12 6.25 -17.85 -37.48
C LEU A 12 6.25 -18.02 -35.96
N LEU A 13 6.64 -19.18 -35.45
CA LEU A 13 6.77 -19.40 -34.01
C LEU A 13 7.96 -18.60 -33.44
N GLU A 14 9.09 -18.52 -34.13
CA GLU A 14 10.25 -17.70 -33.74
C GLU A 14 9.89 -16.21 -33.68
N LEU A 15 9.08 -15.72 -34.64
CA LEU A 15 8.50 -14.38 -34.62
C LEU A 15 7.52 -14.18 -33.45
N HIS A 16 6.69 -15.18 -33.17
CA HIS A 16 5.72 -15.15 -32.07
C HIS A 16 6.40 -15.14 -30.70
N TYR A 17 7.44 -15.96 -30.51
CA TYR A 17 8.15 -16.10 -29.24
C TYR A 17 9.33 -15.13 -29.08
N GLY A 18 9.79 -14.50 -30.17
CA GLY A 18 10.92 -13.57 -30.17
C GLY A 18 12.28 -14.22 -29.88
N VAL A 19 12.40 -15.53 -30.11
CA VAL A 19 13.62 -16.31 -29.90
C VAL A 19 13.78 -17.33 -31.02
N ALA A 20 15.03 -17.62 -31.40
CA ALA A 20 15.30 -18.74 -32.29
C ALA A 20 14.96 -20.05 -31.58
N LEU A 21 14.14 -20.89 -32.21
CA LEU A 21 13.74 -22.17 -31.65
C LEU A 21 14.80 -23.19 -32.05
N ASN A 22 15.18 -24.10 -31.16
CA ASN A 22 15.85 -25.34 -31.56
C ASN A 22 14.77 -26.39 -31.96
N ASP A 23 15.18 -27.58 -32.41
CA ASP A 23 14.20 -28.59 -32.84
C ASP A 23 13.29 -29.07 -31.70
N GLU A 24 13.79 -29.08 -30.47
CA GLU A 24 13.05 -29.49 -29.27
C GLU A 24 11.98 -28.45 -28.90
N HIS A 25 12.32 -27.16 -28.85
CA HIS A 25 11.38 -26.06 -28.62
C HIS A 25 10.39 -25.89 -29.77
N TYR A 26 10.77 -26.23 -31.01
CA TYR A 26 9.86 -26.24 -32.14
C TYR A 26 8.81 -27.35 -32.02
N LEU A 27 9.21 -28.53 -31.54
CA LEU A 27 8.30 -29.68 -31.36
C LEU A 27 7.46 -29.56 -30.08
N ASN A 28 7.95 -28.83 -29.07
CA ASN A 28 7.23 -28.59 -27.83
C ASN A 28 7.42 -27.14 -27.31
N PRO A 29 6.67 -26.17 -27.86
CA PRO A 29 6.81 -24.75 -27.50
C PRO A 29 6.49 -24.43 -26.03
N ASN A 30 5.86 -25.35 -25.30
CA ASN A 30 5.57 -25.19 -23.87
C ASN A 30 6.83 -25.21 -23.00
N LEU A 31 7.92 -25.84 -23.46
CA LEU A 31 9.21 -25.87 -22.74
C LEU A 31 9.79 -24.46 -22.54
N LEU A 32 9.53 -23.52 -23.46
CA LEU A 32 9.93 -22.12 -23.32
C LEU A 32 9.25 -21.41 -22.14
N TYR A 33 8.05 -21.87 -21.77
CA TYR A 33 7.29 -21.31 -20.66
C TYR A 33 7.77 -21.86 -19.32
N ASP A 34 8.11 -23.15 -19.26
CA ASP A 34 8.64 -23.78 -18.05
C ASP A 34 10.04 -23.23 -17.72
N GLU A 35 10.92 -23.08 -18.72
CA GLU A 35 12.26 -22.49 -18.52
C GLU A 35 12.21 -20.99 -18.14
N ALA A 36 11.23 -20.23 -18.65
CA ALA A 36 11.05 -18.82 -18.30
C ALA A 36 10.40 -18.60 -16.92
N GLN A 37 9.65 -19.59 -16.41
CA GLN A 37 9.08 -19.56 -15.06
C GLN A 37 10.03 -20.10 -13.99
N GLU A 38 11.00 -20.93 -14.36
CA GLU A 38 11.95 -21.52 -13.41
C GLU A 38 13.13 -20.64 -13.02
N ALA A 39 13.33 -19.46 -13.61
CA ALA A 39 14.29 -18.50 -13.06
C ALA A 39 13.73 -17.98 -11.73
N PRO A 40 14.19 -18.48 -10.57
CA PRO A 40 13.71 -17.94 -9.31
C PRO A 40 14.19 -16.49 -9.32
N ILE A 41 13.31 -15.55 -8.97
CA ILE A 41 13.78 -14.29 -8.42
C ILE A 41 14.44 -14.66 -7.09
N LEU A 42 15.67 -15.17 -7.16
CA LEU A 42 16.57 -15.28 -6.04
C LEU A 42 16.72 -13.87 -5.54
N ASP A 43 15.98 -13.55 -4.50
CA ASP A 43 16.24 -12.42 -3.63
C ASP A 43 17.69 -12.62 -3.15
N LYS A 44 18.65 -11.98 -3.82
CA LYS A 44 20.09 -12.09 -3.55
C LYS A 44 20.47 -11.50 -2.17
N ARG A 45 19.54 -11.40 -1.22
CA ARG A 45 19.71 -10.77 0.09
C ARG A 45 19.70 -11.70 1.29
N GLN A 46 19.60 -13.02 1.13
CA GLN A 46 19.87 -13.94 2.23
C GLN A 46 21.19 -14.69 2.04
N LYS A 47 22.30 -13.94 1.93
CA LYS A 47 23.59 -14.51 2.34
C LYS A 47 23.50 -14.77 3.85
N GLY A 48 23.77 -16.00 4.28
CA GLY A 48 23.66 -16.51 5.64
C GLY A 48 24.43 -15.72 6.68
N GLY A 49 23.93 -14.52 7.02
CA GLY A 49 24.34 -13.78 8.20
C GLY A 49 23.78 -14.49 9.42
N ARG A 50 24.65 -14.70 10.43
CA ARG A 50 24.23 -15.07 11.78
C ARG A 50 22.95 -14.32 12.13
N LYS A 51 21.88 -15.05 12.51
CA LYS A 51 20.65 -14.47 13.04
C LYS A 51 21.05 -13.60 14.24
N ARG A 52 21.19 -12.30 14.03
CA ARG A 52 21.44 -11.36 15.13
C ARG A 52 20.21 -11.42 16.01
N THR A 53 20.40 -11.81 17.27
CA THR A 53 19.40 -11.63 18.31
C THR A 53 19.11 -10.14 18.39
N VAL A 54 17.99 -9.70 17.81
CA VAL A 54 17.54 -8.32 17.94
C VAL A 54 16.90 -8.23 19.32
N LEU A 55 17.70 -7.81 20.30
CA LEU A 55 17.17 -7.40 21.60
C LEU A 55 16.20 -6.25 21.35
N TYR A 56 14.92 -6.51 21.63
CA TYR A 56 13.92 -5.45 21.61
C TYR A 56 14.22 -4.49 22.76
N GLN A 57 14.67 -3.28 22.43
CA GLN A 57 14.83 -2.19 23.38
C GLN A 57 13.84 -1.09 23.02
N PRO A 58 12.89 -0.74 23.91
CA PRO A 58 12.03 0.42 23.71
C PRO A 58 12.90 1.68 23.58
N PRO A 59 12.55 2.62 22.68
CA PRO A 59 13.19 3.91 22.69
C PRO A 59 12.84 4.68 23.96
N THR A 60 13.73 5.55 24.41
CA THR A 60 13.38 6.66 25.31
C THR A 60 12.90 7.87 24.49
N ILE A 61 12.21 8.83 25.11
CA ILE A 61 11.80 10.09 24.44
C ILE A 61 13.01 10.75 23.76
N ASN A 62 14.11 10.96 24.49
CA ASN A 62 15.33 11.58 23.95
C ASN A 62 15.94 10.80 22.78
N SER A 63 15.84 9.46 22.78
CA SER A 63 16.34 8.66 21.65
C SER A 63 15.44 8.76 20.41
N LEU A 64 14.13 8.91 20.63
CA LEU A 64 13.10 8.98 19.59
C LEU A 64 13.00 10.38 18.98
N LEU A 65 13.22 11.42 19.79
CA LEU A 65 13.12 12.84 19.46
C LEU A 65 14.33 13.57 20.06
N PRO A 66 15.51 13.48 19.40
CA PRO A 66 16.73 14.12 19.88
C PRO A 66 16.68 15.65 19.74
N ASP A 67 15.86 16.17 18.83
CA ASP A 67 15.58 17.59 18.69
C ASP A 67 14.42 17.99 19.61
N LYS A 68 14.62 19.03 20.43
CA LYS A 68 13.61 19.55 21.37
C LYS A 68 12.42 20.18 20.66
N ASP A 69 12.60 20.60 19.41
CA ASP A 69 11.52 21.18 18.60
C ASP A 69 10.75 20.10 17.82
N ALA A 70 11.12 18.82 17.96
CA ALA A 70 10.41 17.69 17.36
C ALA A 70 9.37 17.08 18.34
N PRO A 71 8.31 16.42 17.84
CA PRO A 71 7.99 16.24 16.43
C PRO A 71 7.36 17.50 15.82
N HIS A 72 7.67 17.78 14.55
CA HIS A 72 7.19 18.93 13.81
C HIS A 72 5.73 18.75 13.31
N LEU A 73 4.76 18.65 14.23
CA LEU A 73 3.35 18.37 13.90
C LEU A 73 2.66 19.50 13.13
N GLY A 74 3.27 20.67 13.00
CA GLY A 74 2.84 21.75 12.11
C GLY A 74 2.54 21.29 10.68
N ALA A 75 3.35 20.35 10.15
CA ALA A 75 3.15 19.85 8.79
C ALA A 75 1.84 19.05 8.67
N ILE A 76 1.57 18.19 9.65
CA ILE A 76 0.32 17.43 9.75
C ILE A 76 -0.86 18.39 9.95
N ALA A 77 -0.73 19.37 10.84
CA ALA A 77 -1.81 20.30 11.13
C ALA A 77 -2.20 21.16 9.91
N LEU A 78 -1.23 21.60 9.10
CA LEU A 78 -1.50 22.31 7.85
C LEU A 78 -2.23 21.41 6.83
N LEU A 79 -1.77 20.17 6.64
CA LEU A 79 -2.44 19.17 5.80
C LEU A 79 -3.91 18.98 6.21
N LEU A 80 -4.13 18.77 7.50
CA LEU A 80 -5.47 18.54 8.07
C LEU A 80 -6.35 19.76 7.95
N ARG A 81 -5.82 20.96 8.25
CA ARG A 81 -6.57 22.22 8.15
C ARG A 81 -7.11 22.43 6.74
N GLU A 82 -6.25 22.35 5.71
CA GLU A 82 -6.71 22.57 4.33
C GLU A 82 -7.73 21.53 3.91
N ARG A 83 -7.53 20.25 4.26
CA ARG A 83 -8.49 19.20 3.93
C ARG A 83 -9.82 19.39 4.65
N CYS A 84 -9.78 19.75 5.93
CA CYS A 84 -10.95 19.98 6.76
C CYS A 84 -11.74 21.23 6.33
N ASN A 85 -11.06 22.29 5.88
CA ASN A 85 -11.71 23.47 5.32
C ASN A 85 -12.40 23.14 4.01
N GLU A 86 -11.73 22.42 3.10
CA GLU A 86 -12.32 21.99 1.84
C GLU A 86 -13.56 21.10 2.06
N LEU A 87 -13.51 20.15 3.00
CA LEU A 87 -14.65 19.29 3.35
C LEU A 87 -15.83 20.03 4.01
N ARG A 88 -15.65 21.30 4.39
CA ARG A 88 -16.68 22.16 5.00
C ARG A 88 -17.06 23.35 4.11
N ASP A 89 -16.53 23.43 2.90
CA ASP A 89 -16.67 24.60 2.02
C ASP A 89 -16.24 25.92 2.70
N PHE A 90 -15.21 25.85 3.54
CA PHE A 90 -14.59 27.03 4.17
C PHE A 90 -13.48 27.62 3.28
N PRO A 91 -13.12 28.90 3.47
CA PRO A 91 -11.94 29.46 2.81
C PRO A 91 -10.67 28.65 3.12
N ALA A 92 -9.75 28.62 2.16
CA ALA A 92 -8.43 28.03 2.38
C ALA A 92 -7.74 28.69 3.58
N GLY A 93 -7.02 27.90 4.38
CA GLY A 93 -6.11 28.47 5.37
C GLY A 93 -4.91 29.10 4.66
N ASP A 94 -4.39 28.43 3.63
CA ASP A 94 -3.37 28.94 2.73
C ASP A 94 -3.68 28.53 1.28
N PRO A 95 -3.87 29.49 0.35
CA PRO A 95 -4.19 29.18 -1.05
C PRO A 95 -3.15 28.29 -1.77
N LEU A 96 -1.86 28.41 -1.43
CA LEU A 96 -0.81 27.57 -2.02
C LEU A 96 -0.98 26.11 -1.59
N LEU A 97 -1.29 25.90 -0.31
CA LEU A 97 -1.51 24.58 0.26
C LEU A 97 -2.80 23.95 -0.27
N LEU A 98 -3.88 24.73 -0.44
CA LEU A 98 -5.10 24.26 -1.09
C LEU A 98 -4.83 23.81 -2.54
N ASN A 99 -4.03 24.56 -3.30
CA ASN A 99 -3.64 24.15 -4.65
C ASN A 99 -2.88 22.82 -4.63
N VAL A 100 -1.93 22.65 -3.70
CA VAL A 100 -1.21 21.37 -3.53
C VAL A 100 -2.19 20.24 -3.22
N LEU A 101 -3.09 20.42 -2.25
CA LEU A 101 -4.13 19.44 -1.89
C LEU A 101 -4.89 18.95 -3.13
N GLN A 102 -5.33 19.89 -3.97
CA GLN A 102 -6.12 19.65 -5.18
C GLN A 102 -5.31 19.09 -6.36
N GLY A 103 -4.02 18.79 -6.18
CA GLY A 103 -3.16 18.31 -7.26
C GLY A 103 -2.82 19.39 -8.29
N ARG A 104 -2.98 20.67 -7.93
CA ARG A 104 -2.70 21.83 -8.77
C ARG A 104 -1.30 22.37 -8.51
N HIS A 105 -0.79 23.12 -9.48
CA HIS A 105 0.44 23.88 -9.34
C HIS A 105 0.27 24.92 -8.21
N PRO A 106 1.17 24.98 -7.20
CA PRO A 106 0.99 25.81 -6.00
C PRO A 106 0.62 27.27 -6.30
N THR A 107 1.31 27.90 -7.24
CA THR A 107 1.13 29.32 -7.57
C THR A 107 0.25 29.61 -8.79
N GLN A 108 0.13 28.67 -9.72
CA GLN A 108 -0.57 28.88 -11.00
C GLN A 108 -1.99 28.29 -11.01
N GLY A 109 -2.33 27.43 -10.04
CA GLY A 109 -3.65 26.81 -9.95
C GLY A 109 -4.00 25.79 -11.05
N ARG A 110 -3.17 25.61 -12.08
CA ARG A 110 -3.40 24.58 -13.12
C ARG A 110 -3.21 23.18 -12.57
N VAL A 111 -4.05 22.23 -13.00
CA VAL A 111 -3.91 20.81 -12.61
C VAL A 111 -2.57 20.27 -13.11
N GLN A 112 -1.80 19.66 -12.21
CA GLN A 112 -0.47 19.12 -12.51
C GLN A 112 -0.35 17.64 -12.13
N PHE A 113 -1.05 17.22 -11.09
CA PHE A 113 -0.98 15.89 -10.52
C PHE A 113 -2.36 15.33 -10.25
N ASP A 114 -2.43 14.01 -10.12
CA ASP A 114 -3.62 13.36 -9.61
C ASP A 114 -3.85 13.78 -8.15
N ARG A 115 -5.08 14.21 -7.85
CA ARG A 115 -5.50 14.63 -6.50
C ARG A 115 -5.30 13.52 -5.48
N ASP A 116 -5.50 12.26 -5.85
CA ASP A 116 -5.34 11.11 -4.95
C ASP A 116 -3.90 10.96 -4.47
N GLN A 117 -2.95 11.56 -5.19
CA GLN A 117 -1.58 11.60 -4.75
C GLN A 117 -1.37 12.64 -3.65
N THR A 118 -2.15 13.71 -3.52
CA THR A 118 -1.97 14.75 -2.50
C THR A 118 -2.97 14.75 -1.37
N ASP A 119 -4.18 14.26 -1.59
CA ASP A 119 -5.22 14.21 -0.57
C ASP A 119 -4.86 13.18 0.51
N PRO A 120 -4.85 13.54 1.81
CA PRO A 120 -4.62 12.58 2.90
C PRO A 120 -5.84 11.68 3.18
N ALA A 121 -7.06 12.09 2.81
CA ALA A 121 -8.29 11.37 3.12
C ALA A 121 -8.57 10.23 2.11
N ARG A 122 -7.79 9.15 2.21
CA ARG A 122 -7.78 8.05 1.23
C ARG A 122 -9.14 7.39 1.01
N GLN A 123 -9.91 7.15 2.07
CA GLN A 123 -11.22 6.51 1.98
C GLN A 123 -12.18 7.27 1.05
N PHE A 124 -11.99 8.58 0.91
CA PHE A 124 -12.82 9.45 0.09
C PHE A 124 -12.12 9.93 -1.19
N SER A 125 -10.97 9.34 -1.53
CA SER A 125 -10.25 9.61 -2.77
C SER A 125 -11.08 9.25 -4.01
N ASN A 126 -10.73 9.85 -5.16
CA ASN A 126 -11.39 9.53 -6.43
C ASN A 126 -11.22 8.03 -6.74
N TYR A 127 -10.04 7.47 -6.50
CA TYR A 127 -9.77 6.05 -6.59
C TYR A 127 -10.75 5.21 -5.78
N ALA A 128 -10.93 5.50 -4.48
CA ALA A 128 -11.78 4.71 -3.61
C ALA A 128 -13.25 4.76 -4.05
N GLN A 129 -13.74 5.96 -4.42
CA GLN A 129 -15.09 6.15 -4.93
C GLN A 129 -15.31 5.40 -6.26
N LEU A 130 -14.32 5.45 -7.16
CA LEU A 130 -14.38 4.73 -8.43
C LEU A 130 -14.34 3.22 -8.25
N LEU A 131 -13.54 2.72 -7.30
CA LEU A 131 -13.53 1.30 -6.99
C LEU A 131 -14.91 0.82 -6.53
N ILE A 132 -15.54 1.53 -5.58
CA ILE A 132 -16.89 1.18 -5.08
C ILE A 132 -17.92 1.23 -6.21
N ARG A 133 -17.84 2.25 -7.08
CA ARG A 133 -18.76 2.39 -8.21
C ARG A 133 -18.58 1.30 -9.26
N SER A 134 -17.34 0.98 -9.62
CA SER A 134 -17.04 0.00 -10.68
C SER A 134 -17.14 -1.45 -10.19
N LEU A 135 -16.88 -1.69 -8.90
CA LEU A 135 -16.87 -2.98 -8.22
C LEU A 135 -17.47 -2.84 -6.82
N PRO A 136 -18.81 -2.79 -6.69
CA PRO A 136 -19.45 -2.66 -5.39
C PRO A 136 -19.08 -3.83 -4.47
N PRO A 137 -19.08 -3.64 -3.14
CA PRO A 137 -18.66 -4.67 -2.18
C PRO A 137 -19.36 -6.04 -2.38
N SER A 138 -20.65 -6.04 -2.73
CA SER A 138 -21.41 -7.26 -3.01
C SER A 138 -20.91 -8.06 -4.21
N LYS A 139 -20.29 -7.41 -5.21
CA LYS A 139 -19.67 -8.08 -6.36
C LYS A 139 -18.30 -8.65 -6.04
N LEU A 140 -17.68 -8.17 -4.96
CA LEU A 140 -16.38 -8.65 -4.49
C LEU A 140 -16.50 -9.83 -3.55
N THR A 141 -17.66 -10.00 -2.89
CA THR A 141 -17.95 -11.21 -2.12
C THR A 141 -18.41 -12.39 -2.97
N GLU A 142 -18.48 -12.25 -4.30
CA GLU A 142 -18.69 -13.36 -5.22
C GLU A 142 -17.37 -14.12 -5.48
N ARG A 143 -17.47 -15.35 -6.02
CA ARG A 143 -16.31 -16.19 -6.39
C ARG A 143 -15.30 -15.48 -7.29
N GLN A 144 -15.80 -14.73 -8.27
CA GLN A 144 -14.98 -13.97 -9.23
C GLN A 144 -14.53 -12.60 -8.68
N GLY A 145 -14.95 -12.24 -7.46
CA GLY A 145 -14.67 -10.94 -6.86
C GLY A 145 -13.17 -10.62 -6.82
N ILE A 146 -12.33 -11.60 -6.45
CA ILE A 146 -10.88 -11.44 -6.45
C ILE A 146 -10.32 -11.15 -7.84
N SER A 147 -10.78 -11.86 -8.87
CA SER A 147 -10.28 -11.70 -10.25
C SER A 147 -10.56 -10.30 -10.77
N ARG A 148 -11.76 -9.78 -10.49
CA ARG A 148 -12.18 -8.41 -10.82
C ARG A 148 -11.32 -7.37 -10.09
N LEU A 149 -11.09 -7.57 -8.79
CA LEU A 149 -10.24 -6.67 -7.99
C LEU A 149 -8.78 -6.69 -8.46
N LEU A 150 -8.23 -7.86 -8.78
CA LEU A 150 -6.89 -8.02 -9.33
C LEU A 150 -6.75 -7.36 -10.70
N ALA A 151 -7.77 -7.47 -11.58
CA ALA A 151 -7.79 -6.76 -12.85
C ALA A 151 -7.81 -5.23 -12.65
N TYR A 152 -8.67 -4.74 -11.74
CA TYR A 152 -8.76 -3.32 -11.39
C TYR A 152 -7.45 -2.76 -10.84
N MET A 153 -6.90 -3.41 -9.82
CA MET A 153 -5.66 -2.97 -9.19
C MET A 153 -4.44 -3.20 -10.08
N GLY A 154 -4.41 -4.32 -10.81
CA GLY A 154 -3.30 -4.74 -11.67
C GLY A 154 -3.18 -3.95 -12.97
N THR A 155 -4.14 -3.09 -13.26
CA THR A 155 -4.08 -2.07 -14.34
C THR A 155 -4.08 -0.64 -13.77
N GLY A 156 -4.05 -0.50 -12.44
CA GLY A 156 -4.00 0.80 -11.77
C GLY A 156 -5.20 1.70 -12.05
N GLN A 157 -6.40 1.13 -12.17
CA GLN A 157 -7.62 1.89 -12.43
C GLN A 157 -7.81 3.04 -11.43
N GLY A 158 -8.30 4.20 -11.88
CA GLY A 158 -8.48 5.39 -11.04
C GLY A 158 -8.85 6.62 -11.86
N ASN A 159 -8.51 7.82 -11.37
CA ASN A 159 -8.93 9.08 -12.00
C ASN A 159 -8.49 9.22 -13.46
N LYS A 160 -7.29 8.75 -13.81
CA LYS A 160 -6.78 8.78 -15.19
C LYS A 160 -7.48 7.82 -16.14
N THR A 161 -8.12 6.78 -15.62
CA THR A 161 -8.86 5.79 -16.41
C THR A 161 -10.36 5.96 -16.26
N LEU A 162 -10.80 7.13 -15.75
CA LEU A 162 -12.20 7.41 -15.47
C LEU A 162 -13.10 7.15 -16.69
N ASP A 163 -12.74 7.69 -17.85
CA ASP A 163 -13.55 7.53 -19.07
C ASP A 163 -13.69 6.07 -19.51
N PHE A 164 -12.65 5.25 -19.28
CA PHE A 164 -12.74 3.81 -19.47
C PHE A 164 -13.72 3.16 -18.48
N LEU A 165 -13.66 3.55 -17.21
CA LEU A 165 -14.51 3.05 -16.12
C LEU A 165 -15.95 3.62 -16.08
N LEU A 166 -16.30 4.59 -16.92
CA LEU A 166 -17.65 5.18 -16.95
C LEU A 166 -18.54 4.67 -18.09
N ASN A 167 -17.99 3.89 -19.02
CA ASN A 167 -18.74 3.32 -20.15
C ASN A 167 -19.48 2.01 -19.78
N GLY A 168 -20.34 2.05 -18.76
CA GLY A 168 -21.14 0.89 -18.34
C GLY A 168 -21.64 1.00 -16.90
N LYS A 169 -22.59 0.14 -16.52
CA LYS A 169 -23.16 0.12 -15.15
C LYS A 169 -22.16 -0.42 -14.11
N PHE A 170 -21.36 -1.43 -14.49
CA PHE A 170 -20.27 -2.01 -13.69
C PHE A 170 -19.14 -2.52 -14.62
N PRO A 171 -18.29 -1.62 -15.15
CA PRO A 171 -17.39 -1.96 -16.26
C PRO A 171 -16.34 -3.02 -15.92
N MET A 172 -16.14 -3.30 -14.64
CA MET A 172 -15.13 -4.24 -14.16
C MET A 172 -15.72 -5.54 -13.62
N ALA A 173 -17.05 -5.71 -13.67
CA ALA A 173 -17.76 -6.86 -13.10
C ALA A 173 -17.80 -8.08 -14.05
N PHE A 174 -16.65 -8.46 -14.62
CA PHE A 174 -16.53 -9.57 -15.57
C PHE A 174 -16.95 -10.91 -14.96
N ASN A 175 -17.59 -11.77 -15.75
CA ASN A 175 -17.96 -13.11 -15.32
C ASN A 175 -16.83 -14.13 -15.51
N ASP A 176 -15.98 -13.92 -16.52
CA ASP A 176 -14.85 -14.79 -16.83
C ASP A 176 -13.66 -14.03 -17.44
N LEU A 177 -12.60 -14.79 -17.72
CA LEU A 177 -11.36 -14.28 -18.31
C LEU A 177 -11.58 -13.69 -19.71
N MET A 178 -12.42 -14.32 -20.54
CA MET A 178 -12.63 -13.90 -21.92
C MET A 178 -13.41 -12.60 -21.98
N GLU A 179 -14.41 -12.41 -21.12
CA GLU A 179 -15.12 -11.15 -20.98
C GLU A 179 -14.17 -10.03 -20.52
N CYS A 180 -13.29 -10.31 -19.56
CA CYS A 180 -12.25 -9.35 -19.14
C CYS A 180 -11.32 -8.98 -20.30
N VAL A 181 -10.79 -9.97 -21.03
CA VAL A 181 -9.90 -9.73 -22.17
C VAL A 181 -10.60 -8.91 -23.25
N ALA A 182 -11.80 -9.33 -23.69
CA ALA A 182 -12.56 -8.65 -24.72
C ALA A 182 -12.88 -7.19 -24.36
N HIS A 183 -13.15 -6.91 -23.08
CA HIS A 183 -13.40 -5.54 -22.62
C HIS A 183 -12.17 -4.63 -22.80
N PHE A 184 -10.98 -5.11 -22.44
CA PHE A 184 -9.74 -4.34 -22.63
C PHE A 184 -9.33 -4.27 -24.10
N GLU A 185 -9.49 -5.35 -24.88
CA GLU A 185 -9.19 -5.37 -26.32
C GLU A 185 -10.05 -4.38 -27.10
N ALA A 186 -11.35 -4.28 -26.80
CA ALA A 186 -12.24 -3.32 -27.44
C ALA A 186 -11.76 -1.87 -27.21
N ALA A 187 -11.27 -1.55 -26.01
CA ALA A 187 -10.73 -0.24 -25.71
C ALA A 187 -9.36 0.00 -26.38
N GLU A 188 -8.48 -1.01 -26.45
CA GLU A 188 -7.22 -0.91 -27.20
C GLU A 188 -7.46 -0.70 -28.70
N LEU A 189 -8.40 -1.44 -29.31
CA LEU A 189 -8.75 -1.31 -30.71
C LEU A 189 -9.29 0.09 -31.02
N ASN A 190 -10.21 0.59 -30.19
CA ASN A 190 -10.70 1.97 -30.30
C ASN A 190 -9.56 2.99 -30.26
N ASN A 191 -8.62 2.82 -29.33
CA ASN A 191 -7.48 3.72 -29.20
C ASN A 191 -6.53 3.65 -30.41
N ILE A 192 -6.32 2.46 -30.98
CA ILE A 192 -5.51 2.28 -32.19
C ILE A 192 -6.15 3.02 -33.37
N THR A 193 -7.46 2.89 -33.57
CA THR A 193 -8.19 3.63 -34.61
C THR A 193 -8.02 5.13 -34.45
N ILE A 194 -8.22 5.67 -33.25
CA ILE A 194 -8.06 7.11 -32.98
C ILE A 194 -6.61 7.57 -33.24
N LEU A 195 -5.61 6.81 -32.81
CA LEU A 195 -4.22 7.17 -33.07
C LEU A 195 -3.90 7.19 -34.57
N ALA A 196 -4.46 6.25 -35.34
CA ALA A 196 -4.33 6.21 -36.78
C ALA A 196 -4.98 7.43 -37.45
N ASP A 197 -6.21 7.78 -37.04
CA ASP A 197 -6.97 8.91 -37.59
C ASP A 197 -6.28 10.26 -37.35
N TYR A 198 -5.62 10.42 -36.20
CA TYR A 198 -4.89 11.63 -35.85
C TYR A 198 -3.41 11.60 -36.27
N HIS A 199 -2.95 10.55 -36.95
CA HIS A 199 -1.53 10.31 -37.27
C HIS A 199 -0.59 10.49 -36.06
N ALA A 200 -1.08 10.16 -34.88
CA ALA A 200 -0.38 10.38 -33.62
C ALA A 200 0.34 9.10 -33.19
N GLY A 201 1.62 9.22 -32.84
CA GLY A 201 2.33 8.14 -32.14
C GLY A 201 1.83 7.96 -30.70
N ALA A 202 2.22 6.85 -30.07
CA ALA A 202 1.97 6.55 -28.65
C ALA A 202 2.76 7.48 -27.69
N SER A 203 2.51 8.79 -27.77
CA SER A 203 3.11 9.83 -26.95
C SER A 203 2.13 10.34 -25.90
N SER A 204 2.59 11.18 -24.97
CA SER A 204 1.72 11.83 -23.97
C SER A 204 0.62 12.72 -24.57
N ARG A 205 0.68 13.03 -25.88
CA ARG A 205 -0.40 13.72 -26.59
C ARG A 205 -1.59 12.81 -26.92
N ALA A 206 -1.39 11.49 -26.92
CA ALA A 206 -2.46 10.52 -27.19
C ALA A 206 -3.65 10.68 -26.23
N THR A 207 -3.37 10.88 -24.94
CA THR A 207 -4.40 11.04 -23.90
C THR A 207 -5.21 12.33 -24.03
N SER A 208 -4.81 13.27 -24.89
CA SER A 208 -5.57 14.49 -25.18
C SER A 208 -6.42 14.41 -26.45
N LEU A 209 -6.34 13.30 -27.19
CA LEU A 209 -7.13 13.11 -28.41
C LEU A 209 -8.59 12.80 -28.05
N ALA A 210 -9.53 13.37 -28.80
CA ALA A 210 -10.94 13.13 -28.60
C ALA A 210 -11.26 11.63 -28.78
N GLY A 211 -11.99 11.06 -27.81
CA GLY A 211 -12.40 9.65 -27.81
C GLY A 211 -11.33 8.66 -27.34
N TYR A 212 -10.07 9.07 -27.15
CA TYR A 212 -9.03 8.19 -26.62
C TYR A 212 -9.32 7.84 -25.16
N LYS A 213 -9.28 6.55 -24.81
CA LYS A 213 -9.59 6.06 -23.47
C LYS A 213 -8.35 5.48 -22.82
N GLN A 214 -7.79 6.15 -21.83
CA GLN A 214 -6.69 5.57 -21.07
C GLN A 214 -7.17 4.35 -20.27
N THR A 215 -6.62 3.17 -20.57
CA THR A 215 -7.06 1.87 -20.01
C THR A 215 -6.27 1.42 -18.78
N PHE A 216 -5.16 2.08 -18.46
CA PHE A 216 -4.34 1.74 -17.28
C PHE A 216 -3.59 2.97 -16.74
N ASN A 217 -3.15 2.93 -15.49
CA ASN A 217 -2.28 3.96 -14.90
C ASN A 217 -1.14 3.32 -14.09
N ALA A 218 0.06 3.30 -14.70
CA ALA A 218 1.25 2.72 -14.09
C ALA A 218 1.71 3.44 -12.81
N CYS A 219 1.26 4.67 -12.58
CA CYS A 219 1.71 5.53 -11.48
C CYS A 219 0.61 5.77 -10.43
N ILE A 220 -0.44 4.94 -10.38
CA ILE A 220 -1.55 5.14 -9.44
C ILE A 220 -1.09 5.15 -7.98
N TRP A 221 0.00 4.45 -7.65
CA TRP A 221 0.60 4.40 -6.31
C TRP A 221 1.76 5.39 -6.10
N GLY A 222 2.00 6.28 -7.07
CA GLY A 222 3.03 7.32 -7.02
C GLY A 222 4.18 7.08 -7.99
N GLN A 223 4.86 5.93 -7.91
CA GLN A 223 5.92 5.56 -8.85
C GLN A 223 5.40 4.62 -9.93
N ALA A 224 6.00 4.72 -11.12
CA ALA A 224 5.65 3.86 -12.24
C ALA A 224 5.99 2.40 -11.93
N SER A 225 5.03 1.49 -12.15
CA SER A 225 5.24 0.06 -12.07
C SER A 225 4.91 -0.60 -13.40
N ASN A 226 5.87 -1.35 -13.95
CA ASN A 226 5.66 -2.15 -15.17
C ASN A 226 4.53 -3.17 -15.00
N HIS A 227 4.32 -3.69 -13.80
CA HIS A 227 3.25 -4.65 -13.52
C HIS A 227 1.85 -4.03 -13.53
N LEU A 228 1.74 -2.70 -13.52
CA LEU A 228 0.46 -1.99 -13.63
C LEU A 228 0.12 -1.60 -15.07
N LEU A 229 1.04 -1.86 -16.02
CA LEU A 229 0.74 -1.74 -17.44
C LEU A 229 -0.29 -2.80 -17.84
N LEU A 230 -1.10 -2.46 -18.83
CA LEU A 230 -2.03 -3.40 -19.44
C LEU A 230 -1.29 -4.59 -20.09
N GLN A 231 -0.16 -4.31 -20.73
CA GLN A 231 0.75 -5.30 -21.31
C GLN A 231 2.17 -5.12 -20.73
N PRO A 232 2.46 -5.64 -19.53
CA PRO A 232 3.77 -5.53 -18.91
C PRO A 232 4.88 -6.06 -19.82
N THR A 233 6.05 -5.41 -19.79
CA THR A 233 7.23 -5.93 -20.48
C THR A 233 7.97 -6.91 -19.58
N ILE A 234 8.31 -8.08 -20.09
CA ILE A 234 9.15 -9.07 -19.43
C ILE A 234 10.44 -9.32 -20.21
N GLY A 235 11.40 -9.97 -19.57
CA GLY A 235 12.73 -10.21 -20.13
C GLY A 235 13.71 -9.07 -19.85
N LYS A 236 14.97 -9.26 -20.28
CA LYS A 236 16.07 -8.30 -20.11
C LYS A 236 16.81 -8.14 -21.43
N GLY A 237 17.42 -6.96 -21.62
CA GLY A 237 18.19 -6.65 -22.83
C GLY A 237 17.32 -6.74 -24.08
N ASP A 238 17.80 -7.49 -25.07
CA ASP A 238 17.17 -7.67 -26.37
C ASP A 238 16.02 -8.70 -26.36
N HIS A 239 15.91 -9.52 -25.29
CA HIS A 239 14.83 -10.51 -25.13
C HIS A 239 13.60 -9.94 -24.43
N LYS A 240 13.32 -8.65 -24.63
CA LYS A 240 12.15 -8.01 -24.05
C LYS A 240 10.91 -8.29 -24.89
N ARG A 241 9.88 -8.87 -24.29
CA ARG A 241 8.56 -9.00 -24.92
C ARG A 241 7.47 -8.44 -24.02
N LYS A 242 6.35 -8.07 -24.61
CA LYS A 242 5.16 -7.70 -23.84
C LYS A 242 4.31 -8.93 -23.56
N TYR A 243 3.63 -8.94 -22.42
CA TYR A 243 2.54 -9.87 -22.18
C TYR A 243 1.36 -9.55 -23.10
N THR A 244 0.72 -10.61 -23.58
CA THR A 244 -0.65 -10.54 -24.08
C THR A 244 -1.62 -10.28 -22.91
N LEU A 245 -2.84 -9.86 -23.21
CA LEU A 245 -3.89 -9.70 -22.19
C LEU A 245 -4.25 -11.03 -21.53
N LEU A 246 -4.23 -12.12 -22.29
CA LEU A 246 -4.47 -13.46 -21.75
C LEU A 246 -3.38 -13.88 -20.76
N GLU A 247 -2.11 -13.64 -21.07
CA GLU A 247 -0.99 -13.88 -20.13
C GLU A 247 -1.08 -13.00 -18.89
N LYS A 248 -1.53 -11.75 -19.05
CA LYS A 248 -1.70 -10.79 -17.95
C LYS A 248 -2.83 -11.20 -17.00
N PHE A 249 -4.01 -11.48 -17.54
CA PHE A 249 -5.22 -11.70 -16.74
C PHE A 249 -5.46 -13.17 -16.39
N GLY A 250 -4.92 -14.11 -17.17
CA GLY A 250 -5.08 -15.55 -16.96
C GLY A 250 -4.82 -16.00 -15.51
N PRO A 251 -3.68 -15.60 -14.90
CA PRO A 251 -3.41 -15.92 -13.49
C PRO A 251 -4.48 -15.42 -12.51
N TYR A 252 -5.11 -14.28 -12.79
CA TYR A 252 -6.11 -13.66 -11.91
C TYR A 252 -7.43 -14.46 -11.90
N PHE A 253 -7.75 -15.14 -13.00
CA PHE A 253 -8.96 -15.94 -13.19
C PHE A 253 -8.73 -17.44 -13.00
N SER A 254 -7.54 -17.83 -12.52
CA SER A 254 -7.25 -19.24 -12.26
C SER A 254 -8.17 -19.82 -11.18
N GLU A 255 -8.54 -21.09 -11.34
CA GLU A 255 -9.39 -21.82 -10.41
C GLU A 255 -8.82 -21.82 -8.98
N ARG A 256 -7.50 -21.94 -8.87
CA ARG A 256 -6.78 -21.85 -7.58
C ARG A 256 -7.03 -20.51 -6.89
N VAL A 257 -6.89 -19.38 -7.59
CA VAL A 257 -7.06 -18.04 -7.01
C VAL A 257 -8.50 -17.84 -6.53
N GLN A 258 -9.50 -18.24 -7.33
CA GLN A 258 -10.91 -18.11 -6.96
C GLN A 258 -11.29 -19.03 -5.79
N THR A 259 -10.77 -20.26 -5.78
CA THR A 259 -11.01 -21.21 -4.67
C THR A 259 -10.44 -20.68 -3.36
N LEU A 260 -9.20 -20.18 -3.38
CA LEU A 260 -8.57 -19.57 -2.20
C LEU A 260 -9.34 -18.33 -1.74
N TRP A 261 -9.90 -17.55 -2.66
CA TRP A 261 -10.76 -16.41 -2.32
C TRP A 261 -12.06 -16.82 -1.64
N CYS A 262 -12.75 -17.83 -2.16
CA CYS A 262 -13.94 -18.39 -1.50
C CYS A 262 -13.62 -18.85 -0.08
N GLY A 263 -12.48 -19.55 0.10
CA GLY A 263 -12.01 -19.97 1.43
C GLY A 263 -11.64 -18.80 2.34
N PHE A 264 -11.05 -17.73 1.80
CA PHE A 264 -10.74 -16.51 2.54
C PHE A 264 -12.01 -15.81 3.03
N LEU A 265 -13.02 -15.68 2.17
CA LEU A 265 -14.31 -15.07 2.51
C LEU A 265 -15.09 -15.90 3.53
N GLY A 266 -15.05 -17.24 3.43
CA GLY A 266 -15.81 -18.13 4.30
C GLY A 266 -17.30 -17.77 4.28
N ASP A 267 -17.87 -17.53 5.46
CA ASP A 267 -19.28 -17.21 5.62
C ASP A 267 -19.72 -15.88 4.99
N LEU A 268 -18.78 -15.00 4.62
CA LEU A 268 -19.08 -13.74 3.92
C LEU A 268 -19.36 -13.95 2.42
N LEU A 269 -19.05 -15.13 1.86
CA LEU A 269 -19.25 -15.44 0.43
C LEU A 269 -20.72 -15.19 0.01
N GLY A 270 -20.90 -14.36 -1.03
CA GLY A 270 -22.19 -13.99 -1.59
C GLY A 270 -23.05 -13.05 -0.72
N LYS A 271 -22.55 -12.58 0.43
CA LYS A 271 -23.28 -11.67 1.33
C LYS A 271 -22.85 -10.22 1.13
N ASN A 272 -23.71 -9.26 1.51
CA ASN A 272 -23.34 -7.85 1.49
C ASN A 272 -22.43 -7.53 2.71
N PRO A 273 -21.19 -7.06 2.51
CA PRO A 273 -20.28 -6.68 3.61
C PRO A 273 -20.82 -5.63 4.57
N GLU A 274 -21.72 -4.75 4.11
CA GLU A 274 -22.29 -3.67 4.91
C GLU A 274 -23.27 -4.17 5.97
N THR A 275 -24.01 -5.26 5.67
CA THR A 275 -25.02 -5.84 6.57
C THR A 275 -24.57 -7.13 7.23
N TYR A 276 -23.40 -7.65 6.87
CA TYR A 276 -22.83 -8.85 7.45
C TYR A 276 -22.32 -8.60 8.88
N THR A 277 -22.88 -9.36 9.83
CA THR A 277 -22.58 -9.27 11.27
C THR A 277 -21.66 -10.38 11.79
N GLY A 278 -21.29 -11.35 10.95
CA GLY A 278 -20.37 -12.42 11.33
C GLY A 278 -18.91 -11.96 11.36
N ASP A 279 -18.01 -12.89 11.69
CA ASP A 279 -16.58 -12.60 11.77
C ASP A 279 -16.00 -12.29 10.38
N LYS A 280 -15.27 -11.17 10.32
CA LYS A 280 -14.54 -10.73 9.12
C LYS A 280 -13.05 -11.02 9.31
N LYS A 281 -12.36 -11.35 8.21
CA LYS A 281 -10.90 -11.49 8.22
C LYS A 281 -10.23 -10.17 8.55
N SER A 282 -9.05 -10.23 9.17
CA SER A 282 -8.29 -9.04 9.50
C SER A 282 -7.59 -8.45 8.29
N TRP A 283 -7.19 -7.18 8.38
CA TRP A 283 -6.30 -6.55 7.41
C TRP A 283 -4.97 -7.32 7.23
N ALA A 284 -4.42 -7.88 8.32
CA ALA A 284 -3.19 -8.66 8.27
C ALA A 284 -3.39 -9.98 7.50
N ASP A 285 -4.54 -10.64 7.69
CA ASP A 285 -4.92 -11.83 6.92
C ASP A 285 -5.03 -11.51 5.42
N ALA A 286 -5.66 -10.38 5.08
CA ALA A 286 -5.77 -9.94 3.69
C ALA A 286 -4.40 -9.68 3.04
N LEU A 287 -3.47 -9.04 3.78
CA LEU A 287 -2.12 -8.77 3.31
C LEU A 287 -1.33 -10.07 3.10
N LYS A 288 -1.43 -11.02 4.03
CA LYS A 288 -0.82 -12.33 3.90
C LYS A 288 -1.40 -13.10 2.72
N PHE A 289 -2.73 -13.13 2.62
CA PHE A 289 -3.45 -13.80 1.55
C PHE A 289 -2.96 -13.37 0.17
N ILE A 290 -2.91 -12.06 -0.11
CA ILE A 290 -2.52 -11.57 -1.43
C ILE A 290 -1.06 -11.88 -1.78
N ILE A 291 -0.16 -11.87 -0.79
CA ILE A 291 1.25 -12.23 -0.97
C ILE A 291 1.40 -13.74 -1.24
N ASP A 292 0.58 -14.57 -0.60
CA ASP A 292 0.60 -16.03 -0.74
C ASP A 292 -0.05 -16.52 -2.04
N LEU A 293 -0.90 -15.72 -2.68
CA LEU A 293 -1.38 -16.00 -4.03
C LEU A 293 -0.24 -16.03 -5.07
N LYS A 294 0.89 -15.38 -4.78
CA LYS A 294 2.07 -15.26 -5.67
C LYS A 294 1.74 -14.69 -7.06
N VAL A 295 0.67 -13.90 -7.16
CA VAL A 295 0.31 -13.20 -8.41
C VAL A 295 1.32 -12.07 -8.68
N LEU A 296 1.86 -12.03 -9.89
CA LEU A 296 2.88 -11.05 -10.29
C LEU A 296 2.37 -9.61 -10.08
N GLY A 297 3.21 -8.77 -9.48
CA GLY A 297 2.86 -7.38 -9.13
C GLY A 297 2.15 -7.21 -7.78
N PHE A 298 1.77 -8.30 -7.11
CA PHE A 298 1.10 -8.30 -5.80
C PHE A 298 1.92 -8.95 -4.69
N GLN A 299 3.16 -9.36 -4.97
CA GLN A 299 4.01 -10.10 -4.03
C GLN A 299 4.74 -9.22 -2.99
N SER A 300 4.88 -7.92 -3.25
CA SER A 300 5.63 -7.00 -2.39
C SER A 300 5.27 -5.54 -2.61
N GLY A 301 5.68 -4.66 -1.69
CA GLY A 301 5.58 -3.21 -1.83
C GLY A 301 4.19 -2.65 -1.60
N LEU A 302 3.85 -1.56 -2.30
CA LEU A 302 2.60 -0.82 -2.09
C LEU A 302 1.35 -1.55 -2.60
N THR A 303 1.44 -2.33 -3.67
CA THR A 303 0.26 -2.98 -4.26
C THR A 303 -0.44 -3.94 -3.29
N PRO A 304 0.23 -4.89 -2.60
CA PRO A 304 -0.43 -5.74 -1.60
C PRO A 304 -0.96 -4.95 -0.39
N LEU A 305 -0.28 -3.88 0.04
CA LEU A 305 -0.82 -2.98 1.06
C LEU A 305 -2.15 -2.36 0.60
N GLN A 306 -2.18 -1.79 -0.61
CA GLN A 306 -3.39 -1.17 -1.14
C GLN A 306 -4.51 -2.18 -1.33
N PHE A 307 -4.19 -3.45 -1.61
CA PHE A 307 -5.17 -4.52 -1.68
C PHE A 307 -5.87 -4.71 -0.32
N ALA A 308 -5.08 -4.88 0.75
CA ALA A 308 -5.63 -5.02 2.10
C ALA A 308 -6.42 -3.78 2.54
N ASN A 309 -5.91 -2.57 2.25
CA ASN A 309 -6.59 -1.32 2.56
C ASN A 309 -7.95 -1.21 1.84
N ASN A 310 -8.01 -1.59 0.57
CA ASN A 310 -9.25 -1.58 -0.19
C ASN A 310 -10.29 -2.52 0.41
N LEU A 311 -9.90 -3.73 0.82
CA LEU A 311 -10.83 -4.66 1.48
C LEU A 311 -11.38 -4.10 2.80
N VAL A 312 -10.58 -3.32 3.54
CA VAL A 312 -11.07 -2.61 4.74
C VAL A 312 -12.07 -1.52 4.35
N PHE A 313 -11.75 -0.67 3.38
CA PHE A 313 -12.67 0.40 2.94
C PHE A 313 -13.98 -0.12 2.35
N LEU A 314 -13.95 -1.32 1.74
CA LEU A 314 -15.12 -2.02 1.22
C LEU A 314 -15.89 -2.81 2.30
N GLY A 315 -15.44 -2.78 3.55
CA GLY A 315 -16.07 -3.47 4.68
C GLY A 315 -15.91 -4.99 4.66
N ILE A 316 -15.03 -5.54 3.82
CA ILE A 316 -14.76 -7.00 3.70
C ILE A 316 -13.80 -7.48 4.79
N CYS A 317 -12.87 -6.61 5.21
CA CYS A 317 -11.92 -6.90 6.28
C CYS A 317 -12.03 -5.90 7.43
N THR A 318 -11.62 -6.31 8.63
CA THR A 318 -11.50 -5.38 9.77
C THR A 318 -10.27 -4.49 9.61
N PRO A 319 -10.32 -3.22 10.05
CA PRO A 319 -9.16 -2.33 10.01
C PRO A 319 -8.01 -2.88 10.86
N PRO A 320 -6.74 -2.56 10.53
CA PRO A 320 -5.61 -2.98 11.33
C PRO A 320 -5.52 -2.18 12.63
N ALA A 321 -4.94 -2.81 13.65
CA ALA A 321 -4.49 -2.11 14.84
C ALA A 321 -3.34 -1.15 14.51
N PRO A 322 -3.16 -0.06 15.28
CA PRO A 322 -2.08 0.90 15.03
C PRO A 322 -0.69 0.25 14.96
N GLU A 323 -0.44 -0.75 15.81
CA GLU A 323 0.83 -1.45 15.89
C GLU A 323 1.11 -2.32 14.65
N GLU A 324 0.07 -2.88 14.03
CA GLU A 324 0.19 -3.65 12.79
C GLU A 324 0.66 -2.75 11.64
N VAL A 325 0.13 -1.52 11.57
CA VAL A 325 0.57 -0.53 10.58
C VAL A 325 1.98 -0.04 10.88
N GLY A 326 2.31 0.26 12.14
CA GLY A 326 3.67 0.61 12.55
C GLY A 326 4.68 -0.48 12.19
N ALA A 327 4.33 -1.75 12.44
CA ALA A 327 5.14 -2.92 12.09
C ALA A 327 5.38 -3.05 10.58
N TRP A 328 4.33 -2.78 9.80
CA TRP A 328 4.42 -2.77 8.35
C TRP A 328 5.35 -1.65 7.85
N ILE A 329 5.26 -0.44 8.41
CA ILE A 329 6.17 0.67 8.08
C ILE A 329 7.62 0.29 8.41
N ALA A 330 7.85 -0.34 9.58
CA ALA A 330 9.18 -0.79 9.99
C ALA A 330 9.82 -1.81 9.03
N SER A 331 8.98 -2.61 8.36
CA SER A 331 9.38 -3.58 7.35
C SER A 331 9.55 -2.97 5.95
N ASN A 332 9.04 -1.75 5.74
CA ASN A 332 8.99 -1.08 4.43
C ASN A 332 9.58 0.36 4.49
N LYS A 333 10.80 0.49 5.05
CA LYS A 333 11.46 1.77 5.34
C LYS A 333 11.73 2.67 4.12
N THR A 334 11.62 2.15 2.90
CA THR A 334 11.82 2.92 1.67
C THR A 334 10.56 3.68 1.21
N LEU A 335 9.43 3.47 1.88
CA LEU A 335 8.13 4.02 1.47
C LEU A 335 7.78 5.33 2.18
N GLY A 336 6.69 5.96 1.71
CA GLY A 336 6.33 7.33 2.06
C GLY A 336 6.10 7.56 3.56
N ALA A 337 5.46 6.63 4.27
CA ALA A 337 5.11 6.83 5.68
C ALA A 337 6.37 6.88 6.58
N TYR A 338 7.38 6.04 6.31
CA TYR A 338 8.67 6.09 7.00
C TYR A 338 9.36 7.44 6.77
N ASN A 339 9.39 7.90 5.51
CA ASN A 339 9.96 9.19 5.16
C ASN A 339 9.18 10.35 5.83
N GLY A 340 7.86 10.25 5.91
CA GLY A 340 7.01 11.20 6.63
C GLY A 340 7.38 11.31 8.10
N LEU A 341 7.50 10.17 8.80
CA LEU A 341 7.94 10.16 10.20
C LEU A 341 9.34 10.79 10.37
N THR A 342 10.28 10.48 9.48
CA THR A 342 11.62 11.06 9.52
C THR A 342 11.58 12.58 9.35
N GLN A 343 10.76 13.09 8.43
CA GLN A 343 10.59 14.53 8.18
C GLN A 343 9.89 15.27 9.33
N LEU A 344 9.10 14.57 10.12
CA LEU A 344 8.54 15.11 11.36
C LEU A 344 9.57 15.19 12.49
N GLY A 345 10.81 14.74 12.28
CA GLY A 345 11.90 14.84 13.27
C GLY A 345 12.08 13.59 14.15
N PHE A 346 11.36 12.50 13.88
CA PHE A 346 11.57 11.24 14.59
C PHE A 346 12.89 10.59 14.19
N ASN A 347 13.68 10.16 15.17
CA ASN A 347 14.85 9.33 14.96
C ASN A 347 14.46 7.85 14.89
N LEU A 348 14.48 7.30 13.68
CA LEU A 348 14.04 5.93 13.40
C LEU A 348 15.20 4.92 13.32
N ASN A 349 16.45 5.38 13.51
CA ASN A 349 17.64 4.55 13.36
C ASN A 349 17.84 3.55 14.51
N THR A 350 17.16 3.78 15.63
CA THR A 350 17.15 2.95 16.84
C THR A 350 16.38 1.64 16.67
N GLY A 351 15.72 1.42 15.52
CA GLY A 351 15.23 0.11 15.09
C GLY A 351 13.71 0.01 15.01
N TYR A 352 13.21 -1.22 15.04
CA TYR A 352 11.80 -1.55 14.83
C TYR A 352 10.88 -0.85 15.85
N ALA A 353 11.23 -0.92 17.13
CA ALA A 353 10.44 -0.33 18.22
C ALA A 353 10.21 1.18 18.04
N SER A 354 11.22 1.91 17.56
CA SER A 354 11.14 3.35 17.37
C SER A 354 10.24 3.76 16.22
N ILE A 355 10.14 2.94 15.17
CA ILE A 355 9.22 3.20 14.06
C ILE A 355 7.77 2.98 14.50
N VAL A 356 7.51 1.89 15.23
CA VAL A 356 6.17 1.62 15.78
C VAL A 356 5.78 2.70 16.79
N ALA A 357 6.67 3.06 17.72
CA ALA A 357 6.43 4.13 18.68
C ALA A 357 6.17 5.48 17.99
N ALA A 358 6.98 5.89 17.00
CA ALA A 358 6.76 7.13 16.27
C ALA A 358 5.39 7.17 15.58
N TYR A 359 4.96 6.06 14.97
CA TYR A 359 3.63 5.96 14.40
C TYR A 359 2.52 6.07 15.46
N LEU A 360 2.66 5.38 16.59
CA LEU A 360 1.71 5.45 17.71
C LEU A 360 1.60 6.85 18.31
N VAL A 361 2.73 7.56 18.43
CA VAL A 361 2.76 8.96 18.89
C VAL A 361 1.86 9.82 18.00
N VAL A 362 2.02 9.73 16.67
CA VAL A 362 1.20 10.50 15.73
C VAL A 362 -0.27 10.04 15.78
N TYR A 363 -0.52 8.73 15.78
CA TYR A 363 -1.88 8.18 15.81
C TYR A 363 -2.65 8.63 17.07
N ASN A 364 -2.07 8.44 18.25
CA ASN A 364 -2.69 8.79 19.53
C ASN A 364 -2.94 10.30 19.65
N HIS A 365 -2.01 11.12 19.14
CA HIS A 365 -2.18 12.58 19.10
C HIS A 365 -3.41 12.98 18.28
N LEU A 366 -3.54 12.44 17.07
CA LEU A 366 -4.68 12.71 16.21
C LEU A 366 -5.99 12.19 16.81
N ASP A 367 -5.97 10.99 17.37
CA ASP A 367 -7.16 10.40 18.00
C ASP A 367 -7.63 11.22 19.21
N THR A 368 -6.71 11.74 20.03
CA THR A 368 -7.06 12.52 21.22
C THR A 368 -7.64 13.89 20.87
N HIS A 369 -7.09 14.54 19.84
CA HIS A 369 -7.32 15.96 19.59
C HIS A 369 -8.32 16.27 18.49
N LEU A 370 -8.43 15.44 17.45
CA LEU A 370 -9.45 15.63 16.42
C LEU A 370 -10.84 15.54 17.04
N CYS A 371 -11.74 16.43 16.64
CA CYS A 371 -13.15 16.31 17.01
C CYS A 371 -13.83 15.18 16.23
N ASP A 372 -14.95 14.67 16.74
CA ASP A 372 -15.65 13.54 16.11
C ASP A 372 -16.12 13.85 14.67
N ASP A 373 -16.51 15.11 14.40
CA ASP A 373 -16.87 15.55 13.05
C ASP A 373 -15.65 15.53 12.10
N ASP A 374 -14.46 15.99 12.55
CA ASP A 374 -13.22 15.87 11.77
C ASP A 374 -12.87 14.40 11.53
N LYS A 375 -12.94 13.55 12.56
CA LYS A 375 -12.66 12.11 12.43
C LYS A 375 -13.56 11.46 11.39
N LYS A 376 -14.87 11.74 11.43
CA LYS A 376 -15.84 11.22 10.47
C LYS A 376 -15.56 11.70 9.05
N ARG A 377 -15.31 13.01 8.87
CA ARG A 377 -15.06 13.63 7.56
C ARG A 377 -13.75 13.16 6.91
N LEU A 378 -12.73 12.89 7.72
CA LEU A 378 -11.43 12.43 7.24
C LEU A 378 -11.36 10.92 7.03
N GLY A 379 -12.30 10.16 7.62
CA GLY A 379 -12.22 8.70 7.65
C GLY A 379 -11.09 8.28 8.57
N PHE A 380 -10.99 8.94 9.72
CA PHE A 380 -9.90 8.77 10.66
C PHE A 380 -9.80 7.32 11.13
N GLY A 381 -8.57 6.82 11.13
CA GLY A 381 -8.21 5.46 11.47
C GLY A 381 -6.74 5.22 11.16
N THR A 382 -6.28 4.00 11.39
CA THR A 382 -4.86 3.64 11.23
C THR A 382 -4.38 3.82 9.79
N LEU A 383 -5.19 3.38 8.83
CA LEU A 383 -4.91 3.57 7.40
C LEU A 383 -4.87 5.04 6.98
N PHE A 384 -5.70 5.90 7.59
CA PHE A 384 -5.66 7.34 7.34
C PHE A 384 -4.33 7.95 7.80
N VAL A 385 -3.87 7.60 9.01
CA VAL A 385 -2.61 8.15 9.54
C VAL A 385 -1.40 7.71 8.71
N GLU A 386 -1.36 6.45 8.25
CA GLU A 386 -0.34 5.99 7.30
C GLU A 386 -0.34 6.84 6.02
N HIS A 387 -1.52 7.06 5.46
CA HIS A 387 -1.65 7.82 4.21
C HIS A 387 -1.27 9.28 4.39
N LEU A 388 -1.66 9.89 5.51
CA LEU A 388 -1.31 11.25 5.90
C LEU A 388 0.21 11.42 6.01
N LEU A 389 0.91 10.49 6.66
CA LEU A 389 2.37 10.49 6.75
C LEU A 389 3.02 10.41 5.36
N CYS A 390 2.47 9.60 4.45
CA CYS A 390 2.90 9.57 3.06
C CYS A 390 2.76 10.93 2.32
N LYS A 391 1.89 11.84 2.78
CA LYS A 391 1.70 13.16 2.16
C LYS A 391 2.69 14.21 2.63
N VAL A 392 3.24 14.09 3.84
CA VAL A 392 4.22 15.06 4.38
C VAL A 392 5.35 15.31 3.39
N GLY A 393 6.08 14.25 3.00
CA GLY A 393 7.17 14.37 2.04
C GLY A 393 6.75 14.69 0.61
N ARG A 394 5.50 14.38 0.26
CA ARG A 394 4.98 14.67 -1.08
C ARG A 394 4.61 16.14 -1.24
N TRP A 395 4.04 16.75 -0.20
CA TRP A 395 3.75 18.18 -0.17
C TRP A 395 5.04 18.99 -0.15
N GLU A 396 5.99 18.60 0.69
CA GLU A 396 7.35 19.19 0.70
C GLU A 396 7.99 19.16 -0.68
N TYR A 397 8.02 17.99 -1.34
CA TYR A 397 8.56 17.89 -2.70
C TYR A 397 7.88 18.83 -3.69
N ARG A 398 6.54 18.89 -3.68
CA ARG A 398 5.76 19.70 -4.64
C ARG A 398 5.94 21.19 -4.44
N LEU A 399 6.00 21.65 -3.20
CA LEU A 399 6.26 23.06 -2.86
C LEU A 399 7.69 23.46 -3.20
N ARG A 400 8.65 22.58 -2.94
CA ARG A 400 10.07 22.83 -3.24
C ARG A 400 10.35 23.01 -4.72
N LEU A 401 9.62 22.31 -5.60
CA LEU A 401 9.69 22.55 -7.06
C LEU A 401 9.35 24.01 -7.44
N GLN A 402 8.61 24.70 -6.57
CA GLN A 402 8.20 26.09 -6.74
C GLN A 402 8.94 27.04 -5.80
N LYS A 403 10.07 26.62 -5.22
CA LYS A 403 10.89 27.41 -4.28
C LYS A 403 10.16 27.79 -2.98
N HIS A 404 9.15 27.01 -2.58
CA HIS A 404 8.54 27.08 -1.25
C HIS A 404 9.02 25.90 -0.39
N ASP A 405 9.07 26.09 0.93
CA ASP A 405 9.51 25.06 1.88
C ASP A 405 8.36 24.76 2.86
N PHE A 406 7.80 23.55 2.76
CA PHE A 406 6.63 23.15 3.53
C PHE A 406 6.96 23.00 5.02
N LEU A 407 8.14 22.48 5.34
CA LEU A 407 8.58 22.30 6.73
C LEU A 407 8.88 23.66 7.38
N SER A 408 9.41 24.61 6.63
CA SER A 408 9.56 26.00 7.10
C SER A 408 8.20 26.67 7.34
N MET A 409 7.22 26.47 6.44
CA MET A 409 5.84 26.93 6.67
C MET A 409 5.22 26.31 7.93
N ALA A 410 5.45 25.01 8.16
CA ALA A 410 4.98 24.31 9.36
C ALA A 410 5.60 24.87 10.65
N ARG A 411 6.89 25.21 10.65
CA ARG A 411 7.57 25.83 11.79
C ARG A 411 7.04 27.24 12.05
N GLN A 412 6.81 28.03 11.00
CA GLN A 412 6.21 29.36 11.14
C GLN A 412 4.77 29.28 11.67
N ALA A 413 3.98 28.32 11.21
CA ALA A 413 2.63 28.09 11.70
C ALA A 413 2.62 27.79 13.21
N ARG A 414 3.59 27.02 13.70
CA ARG A 414 3.80 26.77 15.14
C ARG A 414 4.23 28.01 15.90
N ALA A 415 5.22 28.75 15.39
CA ALA A 415 5.70 29.96 16.05
C ALA A 415 4.63 31.05 16.15
N ASN A 416 3.73 31.12 15.17
CA ASN A 416 2.67 32.11 15.10
C ASN A 416 1.33 31.65 15.72
N SER A 417 1.23 30.38 16.14
CA SER A 417 0.00 29.87 16.74
C SER A 417 -0.14 30.34 18.18
N GLY A 418 -1.28 30.94 18.51
CA GLY A 418 -1.69 31.14 19.91
C GLY A 418 -2.14 29.82 20.56
N ALA A 419 -2.74 29.93 21.76
CA ALA A 419 -3.29 28.77 22.46
C ALA A 419 -4.28 28.00 21.58
N TRP A 420 -4.02 26.71 21.37
CA TRP A 420 -4.91 25.85 20.61
C TRP A 420 -6.22 25.62 21.39
N VAL A 421 -7.34 25.70 20.67
CA VAL A 421 -8.68 25.48 21.23
C VAL A 421 -9.37 24.37 20.46
N LYS A 422 -9.75 23.30 21.17
CA LYS A 422 -10.41 22.12 20.58
C LYS A 422 -11.68 22.51 19.83
N GLY A 423 -11.79 22.09 18.57
CA GLY A 423 -12.96 22.34 17.72
C GLY A 423 -13.10 23.78 17.21
N ALA A 424 -12.14 24.68 17.48
CA ALA A 424 -12.20 26.05 16.97
C ALA A 424 -12.19 26.10 15.43
N ASN A 425 -11.53 25.14 14.78
CA ASN A 425 -11.49 24.96 13.32
C ASN A 425 -12.85 24.63 12.70
N CYS A 426 -13.84 24.17 13.48
CA CYS A 426 -15.16 23.84 12.96
C CYS A 426 -16.02 25.08 12.66
N ARG A 427 -15.55 26.28 13.02
CA ARG A 427 -16.27 27.54 12.78
C ARG A 427 -15.68 28.23 11.55
N ARG A 428 -16.54 28.61 10.58
CA ARG A 428 -16.11 29.26 9.33
C ARG A 428 -15.29 30.54 9.54
N ALA A 429 -15.66 31.34 10.54
CA ALA A 429 -14.92 32.55 10.91
C ALA A 429 -13.46 32.26 11.31
N ASN A 430 -13.15 31.02 11.69
CA ASN A 430 -11.86 30.57 12.17
C ASN A 430 -11.19 29.55 11.22
N HIS A 431 -11.37 29.69 9.90
CA HIS A 431 -10.75 28.80 8.90
C HIS A 431 -9.19 28.73 8.99
N GLN A 432 -8.55 29.66 9.70
CA GLN A 432 -7.11 29.62 9.99
C GLN A 432 -6.74 28.71 11.17
N ALA A 433 -7.69 28.33 12.03
CA ALA A 433 -7.45 27.51 13.21
C ALA A 433 -7.11 26.06 12.85
N PHE A 434 -6.28 25.42 13.68
CA PHE A 434 -5.83 24.05 13.47
C PHE A 434 -6.76 23.02 14.10
N CYS A 435 -6.90 21.86 13.45
CA CYS A 435 -7.69 20.73 13.94
C CYS A 435 -7.08 20.04 15.18
N ILE A 436 -5.77 20.24 15.41
CA ILE A 436 -4.98 19.61 16.45
C ILE A 436 -3.98 20.63 17.03
N PRO A 437 -3.49 20.43 18.27
CA PRO A 437 -2.36 21.19 18.77
C PRO A 437 -1.09 20.84 17.97
N LEU A 438 -0.21 21.84 17.84
CA LEU A 438 1.04 21.75 17.06
C LEU A 438 2.21 21.20 17.87
N ASP A 439 2.02 21.11 19.19
CA ASP A 439 2.94 20.55 20.16
C ASP A 439 2.36 19.25 20.73
N ILE A 440 3.23 18.39 21.26
CA ILE A 440 2.84 17.17 21.96
C ILE A 440 3.57 17.10 23.30
N GLU A 441 2.84 16.72 24.34
CA GLU A 441 3.39 16.58 25.69
C GLU A 441 4.23 15.31 25.82
N ASP A 442 5.36 15.39 26.55
CA ASP A 442 6.23 14.23 26.84
C ASP A 442 5.46 13.04 27.42
N LYS A 443 4.44 13.29 28.26
CA LYS A 443 3.59 12.25 28.83
C LYS A 443 2.85 11.45 27.75
N SER A 444 2.36 12.12 26.71
CA SER A 444 1.69 11.49 25.57
C SER A 444 2.66 10.65 24.74
N ILE A 445 3.89 11.15 24.57
CA ILE A 445 4.97 10.42 23.88
C ILE A 445 5.35 9.17 24.67
N GLN A 446 5.55 9.29 25.98
CA GLN A 446 5.87 8.16 26.86
C GLN A 446 4.78 7.08 26.82
N THR A 447 3.51 7.50 26.87
CA THR A 447 2.37 6.57 26.78
C THR A 447 2.39 5.75 25.49
N ALA A 448 2.76 6.37 24.36
CA ALA A 448 2.90 5.67 23.08
C ALA A 448 4.09 4.69 23.06
N ILE A 449 5.22 5.07 23.67
CA ILE A 449 6.40 4.20 23.85
C ILE A 449 6.02 2.97 24.68
N ASP A 450 5.33 3.17 25.79
CA ASP A 450 4.92 2.08 26.70
C ASP A 450 3.91 1.14 26.02
N SER A 451 2.99 1.69 25.22
CA SER A 451 2.02 0.91 24.44
C SER A 451 2.69 0.01 23.40
N CYS A 452 3.81 0.47 22.82
CA CYS A 452 4.57 -0.29 21.84
C CYS A 452 5.06 -1.65 22.39
N MET A 453 5.42 -1.71 23.68
CA MET A 453 5.81 -2.96 24.33
C MET A 453 4.68 -3.97 24.40
N VAL A 454 3.50 -3.52 24.80
CA VAL A 454 2.30 -4.37 24.90
C VAL A 454 1.90 -4.88 23.52
N GLY A 455 1.92 -3.99 22.52
CA GLY A 455 1.64 -4.34 21.12
C GLY A 455 2.62 -5.36 20.55
N PHE A 456 3.92 -5.21 20.82
CA PHE A 456 4.93 -6.16 20.37
C PHE A 456 4.71 -7.57 20.93
N VAL A 457 4.39 -7.68 22.23
CA VAL A 457 4.06 -8.97 22.85
C VAL A 457 2.81 -9.58 22.19
N ARG A 458 1.77 -8.79 21.94
CA ARG A 458 0.55 -9.28 21.24
C ARG A 458 0.85 -9.75 19.82
N LEU A 459 1.68 -9.01 19.08
CA LEU A 459 2.10 -9.39 17.72
C LEU A 459 2.87 -10.71 17.74
N LEU A 460 3.83 -10.86 18.64
CA LEU A 460 4.57 -12.11 18.80
C LEU A 460 3.63 -13.28 19.11
N LEU A 461 2.70 -13.11 20.04
CA LEU A 461 1.74 -14.15 20.41
C LEU A 461 0.84 -14.56 19.24
N ARG A 462 0.40 -13.62 18.40
CA ARG A 462 -0.35 -13.92 17.17
C ARG A 462 0.49 -14.64 16.11
N SER A 463 1.76 -14.26 15.99
CA SER A 463 2.70 -14.90 15.06
C SER A 463 3.17 -16.28 15.52
N SER A 464 2.98 -16.70 16.77
CA SER A 464 3.37 -18.04 17.24
C SER A 464 2.63 -19.21 16.56
N HIS A 465 1.50 -18.95 15.88
CA HIS A 465 0.87 -19.94 15.00
C HIS A 465 1.41 -19.91 13.55
N ILE A 466 2.31 -18.97 13.24
CA ILE A 466 2.84 -18.69 11.91
C ILE A 466 4.36 -18.50 12.04
N PHE A 467 5.11 -19.60 11.98
CA PHE A 467 6.58 -19.64 11.91
C PHE A 467 7.37 -19.22 13.16
N PHE A 468 7.36 -20.07 14.20
CA PHE A 468 8.56 -20.30 15.01
C PHE A 468 8.68 -21.79 15.36
N SER A 469 9.39 -22.57 14.54
CA SER A 469 9.96 -23.82 15.04
C SER A 469 11.08 -23.45 16.02
N GLY A 470 10.82 -23.58 17.33
CA GLY A 470 11.86 -23.57 18.36
C GLY A 470 11.89 -22.41 19.37
N CYS A 471 10.83 -21.60 19.50
CA CYS A 471 10.71 -20.66 20.63
C CYS A 471 9.51 -21.02 21.51
N TYR A 472 9.77 -21.57 22.69
CA TYR A 472 8.77 -21.77 23.75
C TYR A 472 8.73 -20.50 24.61
N ILE A 473 7.55 -19.93 24.82
CA ILE A 473 7.32 -18.91 25.86
C ILE A 473 6.70 -19.65 27.04
N GLU A 474 7.46 -19.86 28.12
CA GLU A 474 6.91 -20.44 29.35
C GLU A 474 5.94 -19.43 30.00
N HIS A 475 4.65 -19.77 29.97
CA HIS A 475 3.62 -19.07 30.70
C HIS A 475 3.67 -19.47 32.18
N SER A 476 4.45 -18.74 32.98
CA SER A 476 4.25 -18.72 34.43
C SER A 476 4.11 -17.27 34.93
N SER A 477 2.91 -16.96 35.43
CA SER A 477 2.59 -15.89 36.38
C SER A 477 3.44 -14.60 36.35
N LEU A 478 3.26 -13.72 35.36
CA LEU A 478 3.85 -12.38 35.38
C LEU A 478 2.87 -11.33 34.81
N LEU A 479 1.81 -11.04 35.58
CA LEU A 479 1.05 -9.79 35.44
C LEU A 479 1.41 -8.74 36.50
N SER A 480 2.43 -8.99 37.33
CA SER A 480 2.86 -8.04 38.36
C SER A 480 4.38 -8.04 38.53
N THR A 481 5.09 -7.47 37.58
CA THR A 481 6.30 -6.63 37.79
C THR A 481 7.03 -6.49 36.45
N CYS A 482 7.12 -5.26 35.94
CA CYS A 482 8.02 -4.90 34.85
C CYS A 482 9.46 -5.20 35.26
N ASN A 483 10.17 -6.06 34.52
CA ASN A 483 11.53 -5.82 34.03
C ASN A 483 12.04 -7.01 33.19
N LEU A 484 12.51 -6.68 31.98
CA LEU A 484 13.24 -7.53 31.03
C LEU A 484 12.59 -8.85 30.58
N TYR A 485 11.97 -8.84 29.40
CA TYR A 485 11.82 -10.06 28.60
C TYR A 485 13.18 -10.42 27.97
N ARG A 486 13.88 -11.43 28.52
CA ARG A 486 14.95 -12.12 27.80
C ARG A 486 14.34 -13.26 26.99
N LEU A 487 14.34 -13.14 25.67
CA LEU A 487 14.10 -14.27 24.77
C LEU A 487 15.36 -15.15 24.75
N TYR A 488 15.24 -16.39 25.24
CA TYR A 488 16.29 -17.41 25.16
C TYR A 488 16.10 -18.24 23.88
N HIS A 489 17.20 -18.51 23.18
CA HIS A 489 17.25 -19.56 22.15
C HIS A 489 17.96 -20.76 22.76
N TYR A 490 17.29 -21.92 22.80
CA TYR A 490 17.93 -23.20 23.09
C TYR A 490 18.44 -23.76 21.75
N THR A 491 19.74 -24.04 21.66
CA THR A 491 20.30 -24.85 20.57
C THR A 491 20.46 -26.26 21.09
N GLU A 492 19.63 -27.20 20.63
CA GLU A 492 19.94 -28.62 20.77
C GLU A 492 21.19 -28.92 19.93
N SER A 493 22.33 -29.07 20.60
CA SER A 493 23.41 -29.91 20.07
C SER A 493 23.19 -31.32 20.62
N GLN A 494 22.82 -32.25 19.74
CA GLN A 494 23.10 -33.66 20.02
C GLN A 494 24.62 -33.83 20.03
N GLU A 495 25.22 -33.97 21.20
CA GLU A 495 26.49 -34.69 21.40
C GLU A 495 26.77 -34.87 22.91
N ASP A 496 26.87 -36.14 23.29
CA ASP A 496 27.53 -36.73 24.46
C ASP A 496 27.18 -36.28 25.89
N LEU A 497 26.17 -36.95 26.44
CA LEU A 497 26.03 -37.16 27.88
C LEU A 497 27.01 -38.27 28.33
N GLN A 498 28.28 -37.90 28.58
CA GLN A 498 29.13 -38.73 29.44
C GLN A 498 28.74 -38.50 30.90
N LEU A 499 28.05 -39.50 31.46
CA LEU A 499 27.84 -39.68 32.89
C LEU A 499 29.19 -39.96 33.56
N THR A 500 29.82 -38.94 34.15
CA THR A 500 30.79 -39.14 35.24
C THR A 500 30.12 -38.87 36.56
N THR A 501 29.70 -39.94 37.21
CA THR A 501 29.45 -40.05 38.65
C THR A 501 30.74 -39.77 39.42
N THR A 502 30.73 -38.77 40.30
CA THR A 502 31.63 -38.73 41.47
C THR A 502 30.81 -38.39 42.71
N ARG A 503 30.75 -39.36 43.62
CA ARG A 503 30.26 -39.23 45.00
C ARG A 503 31.39 -38.70 45.90
N SER A 504 30.99 -37.85 46.86
CA SER A 504 31.61 -37.51 48.17
C SER A 504 33.04 -36.93 48.14
N LEU A 505 33.40 -35.91 48.93
CA LEU A 505 32.95 -35.52 50.28
C LEU A 505 32.36 -34.09 50.35
#